data_AF-A0AAV6HX15-F1
#
_entry.id   AF-A0AAV6HX15-F1
#
_cell.length_a   1.000
_cell.length_b   1.000
_cell.length_c   1.000
_cell.angle_alpha   90.00
_cell.angle_beta   90.00
_cell.angle_gamma   90.00
#
_symmetry.space_group_name_H-M   'P 1'
#
loop_
_entity.id
_entity.type
_entity.pdbx_description
1 polymer ?
#
loop_
_entity_poly.entity_id
_entity_poly.type
_entity_poly.pdbx_seq_one_letter_code
_entity_poly.pdbx_strand_id
1 'polypeptide(L)'
;MPRKALFVYAIPLLSLFAVIKADPTLLSVDCLNATLGTTLDPPGTYAPNSTYQTNLNTLFSVLSSNSNNASNGFYNFTAGSGPPDVAYGLFLCRGDVAAAACRDCVEYATGDVVERCP
;
A
#
# COMPACT_ATOMS: atom_id res chain seq x y z
N MET A 1 -28.70 -9.45 -10.95
CA MET A 1 -28.94 -10.09 -12.25
C MET A 1 -28.78 -9.03 -13.35
N PRO A 2 -28.27 -9.32 -14.56
CA PRO A 2 -27.20 -10.27 -14.92
C PRO A 2 -26.19 -9.67 -15.94
N ARG A 3 -25.18 -10.49 -16.32
CA ARG A 3 -24.28 -10.46 -17.50
C ARG A 3 -22.94 -9.75 -17.31
N LYS A 4 -21.77 -10.28 -17.72
CA LYS A 4 -21.31 -11.56 -18.30
C LYS A 4 -19.77 -11.47 -18.24
N ALA A 5 -19.08 -12.52 -17.84
CA ALA A 5 -17.73 -12.82 -18.37
C ALA A 5 -17.56 -14.34 -18.37
N LEU A 6 -17.84 -14.92 -19.53
CA LEU A 6 -17.40 -16.26 -19.90
C LEU A 6 -15.88 -16.22 -20.00
N PHE A 7 -15.18 -17.08 -19.28
CA PHE A 7 -13.86 -17.55 -19.69
C PHE A 7 -13.83 -19.07 -19.54
N VAL A 8 -14.27 -19.74 -20.60
CA VAL A 8 -13.84 -21.11 -20.89
C VAL A 8 -12.47 -20.97 -21.53
N TYR A 9 -11.40 -21.44 -20.90
CA TYR A 9 -10.31 -22.12 -21.61
C TYR A 9 -9.56 -23.03 -20.63
N ALA A 10 -9.62 -24.33 -20.91
CA ALA A 10 -8.67 -25.31 -20.41
C ALA A 10 -7.32 -25.04 -21.11
N ILE A 11 -6.32 -24.61 -20.36
CA ILE A 11 -4.93 -24.47 -20.83
C ILE A 11 -4.06 -25.27 -19.85
N PRO A 12 -3.26 -26.25 -20.33
CA PRO A 12 -2.47 -27.15 -19.50
C PRO A 12 -1.25 -26.45 -18.89
N LEU A 13 -0.73 -27.06 -17.81
CA LEU A 13 0.40 -26.67 -16.96
C LEU A 13 1.57 -25.90 -17.62
N LEU A 14 2.13 -24.98 -16.82
CA LEU A 14 3.44 -24.28 -16.95
C LEU A 14 3.45 -22.95 -17.72
N SER A 15 2.81 -21.94 -17.16
CA SER A 15 3.26 -20.55 -17.29
C SER A 15 3.15 -19.88 -15.93
N LEU A 16 4.21 -19.19 -15.50
CA LEU A 16 4.20 -18.31 -14.33
C LEU A 16 3.05 -17.30 -14.52
N PHE A 17 1.88 -17.59 -13.98
CA PHE A 17 0.92 -16.55 -13.68
C PHE A 17 1.44 -15.90 -12.41
N ALA A 18 2.38 -14.98 -12.57
CA ALA A 18 2.26 -13.77 -11.77
C ALA A 18 0.88 -13.22 -12.13
N VAL A 19 -0.14 -13.59 -11.34
CA VAL A 19 -1.36 -12.79 -11.28
C VAL A 19 -0.83 -11.46 -10.78
N ILE A 20 -0.60 -10.53 -11.72
CA ILE A 20 -0.39 -9.13 -11.38
C ILE A 20 -1.71 -8.76 -10.74
N LYS A 21 -1.77 -8.84 -9.41
CA LYS A 21 -2.94 -8.48 -8.60
C LYS A 21 -3.02 -6.96 -8.62
N ALA A 22 -3.24 -6.37 -9.79
CA ALA A 22 -3.88 -5.09 -9.85
C ALA A 22 -5.28 -5.32 -9.29
N ASP A 23 -5.55 -4.78 -8.10
CA ASP A 23 -6.86 -4.90 -7.47
C ASP A 23 -7.88 -4.18 -8.37
N PRO A 24 -8.85 -4.90 -8.98
CA PRO A 24 -9.93 -4.27 -9.74
C PRO A 24 -10.86 -3.41 -8.85
N THR A 25 -10.57 -3.26 -7.55
CA THR A 25 -11.32 -2.47 -6.57
C THR A 25 -10.56 -1.28 -5.99
N LEU A 26 -9.45 -0.82 -6.60
CA LEU A 26 -8.84 0.46 -6.21
C LEU A 26 -9.81 1.62 -6.48
N LEU A 27 -10.47 2.10 -5.42
CA LEU A 27 -11.51 3.12 -5.51
C LEU A 27 -10.94 4.54 -5.64
N SER A 28 -9.91 4.85 -4.86
CA SER A 28 -9.21 6.14 -4.89
C SER A 28 -7.81 6.03 -4.27
N VAL A 29 -6.90 6.90 -4.71
CA VAL A 29 -5.61 7.15 -4.06
C VAL A 29 -5.48 8.65 -3.91
N ASP A 30 -5.42 9.09 -2.66
CA ASP A 30 -5.35 10.51 -2.31
C ASP A 30 -3.95 10.83 -1.77
N CYS A 31 -3.14 11.48 -2.59
CA CYS A 31 -1.82 11.99 -2.18
C CYS A 31 -2.03 13.38 -1.56
N LEU A 32 -1.95 13.48 -0.23
CA LEU A 32 -2.12 14.75 0.46
C LEU A 32 -0.83 15.59 0.34
N ASN A 33 -0.84 16.62 -0.50
CA ASN A 33 0.17 17.67 -0.47
C ASN A 33 -0.09 18.54 0.76
N ALA A 34 0.55 18.24 1.88
CA ALA A 34 0.36 18.98 3.12
C ALA A 34 0.70 20.46 2.90
N THR A 35 -0.31 21.34 2.85
CA THR A 35 -0.15 22.80 2.90
C THR A 35 0.16 23.22 4.34
N LEU A 36 1.24 22.70 4.92
CA LEU A 36 1.82 23.25 6.14
C LEU A 36 2.98 24.12 5.68
N GLY A 37 2.80 25.44 5.78
CA GLY A 37 3.71 26.46 5.26
C GLY A 37 5.13 26.38 5.81
N THR A 38 5.91 25.43 5.30
CA THR A 38 7.36 25.40 5.36
C THR A 38 7.88 25.61 3.95
N THR A 39 8.97 26.35 3.83
CA THR A 39 9.51 26.96 2.61
C THR A 39 10.17 25.97 1.65
N LEU A 40 9.59 24.78 1.43
CA LEU A 40 10.07 23.80 0.46
C LEU A 40 9.04 23.62 -0.66
N ASP A 41 9.43 23.99 -1.87
CA ASP A 41 8.68 23.77 -3.10
C ASP A 41 8.88 22.31 -3.58
N PRO A 42 7.81 21.54 -3.88
CA PRO A 42 6.40 21.75 -3.54
C PRO A 42 6.01 21.11 -2.18
N PRO A 43 5.00 21.67 -1.49
CA PRO A 43 4.51 21.17 -0.20
C PRO A 43 4.06 19.70 -0.30
N GLY A 44 4.51 18.87 0.63
CA GLY A 44 4.19 17.44 0.66
C GLY A 44 5.26 16.51 0.06
N THR A 45 6.41 17.04 -0.36
CA THR A 45 7.55 16.25 -0.82
C THR A 45 8.66 16.17 0.22
N TYR A 46 9.50 15.14 0.15
CA TYR A 46 10.70 14.98 0.98
C TYR A 46 11.95 14.87 0.09
N ALA A 47 13.11 15.27 0.62
CA ALA A 47 14.36 15.20 -0.13
C ALA A 47 14.73 13.73 -0.45
N PRO A 48 15.25 13.43 -1.65
CA PRO A 48 15.74 12.10 -1.96
C PRO A 48 16.90 11.73 -1.04
N ASN A 49 16.97 10.46 -0.64
CA ASN A 49 17.91 9.90 0.34
C ASN A 49 17.84 10.55 1.73
N SER A 50 16.71 11.16 2.08
CA SER A 50 16.49 11.68 3.45
C SER A 50 16.29 10.55 4.47
N THR A 51 16.51 10.88 5.74
CA THR A 51 16.13 10.00 6.86
C THR A 51 14.63 9.72 6.84
N TYR A 52 13.80 10.71 6.52
CA TYR A 52 12.36 10.52 6.30
C TYR A 52 12.07 9.45 5.24
N GLN A 53 12.71 9.49 4.08
CA GLN A 53 12.53 8.46 3.03
C GLN A 53 12.88 7.06 3.56
N THR A 54 13.97 6.94 4.33
CA THR A 54 14.38 5.66 4.94
C THR A 54 13.34 5.16 5.95
N ASN A 55 12.79 6.05 6.76
CA ASN A 55 11.74 5.72 7.71
C ASN A 55 10.44 5.35 7.01
N LEU A 56 10.08 6.04 5.93
CA LEU A 56 8.90 5.74 5.11
C LEU A 56 9.01 4.35 4.46
N ASN A 57 10.16 4.02 3.89
CA ASN A 57 10.43 2.68 3.34
C ASN A 57 10.35 1.59 4.42
N THR A 58 10.90 1.86 5.61
CA THR A 58 10.80 0.95 6.76
C THR A 58 9.35 0.74 7.15
N LEU A 59 8.56 1.82 7.20
CA LEU A 59 7.14 1.78 7.52
C LEU A 59 6.37 0.91 6.53
N PHE A 60 6.55 1.09 5.22
CA PHE A 60 5.88 0.26 4.21
C PHE A 60 6.27 -1.23 4.30
N SER A 61 7.55 -1.53 4.52
CA SER A 61 8.02 -2.91 4.73
C SER A 61 7.39 -3.57 5.96
N VAL A 62 7.29 -2.83 7.07
CA VAL A 62 6.68 -3.32 8.32
C VAL A 62 5.17 -3.51 8.18
N LEU A 63 4.47 -2.57 7.53
CA LEU A 63 3.02 -2.71 7.26
C LEU A 63 2.74 -3.92 6.36
N SER A 64 3.51 -4.08 5.28
CA SER A 64 3.42 -5.21 4.35
C SER A 64 3.63 -6.55 5.06
N SER A 65 4.72 -6.70 5.81
CA SER A 65 5.02 -7.94 6.54
C SER A 65 3.99 -8.26 7.63
N ASN A 66 3.48 -7.26 8.35
CA ASN A 66 2.49 -7.48 9.41
C ASN A 66 1.07 -7.76 8.91
N SER A 67 0.79 -7.57 7.61
CA SER A 67 -0.49 -7.98 7.02
C SER A 67 -0.75 -9.49 7.13
N ASN A 68 0.31 -10.30 7.26
CA ASN A 68 0.23 -11.74 7.56
C ASN A 68 -0.25 -12.04 8.98
N ASN A 69 0.05 -11.16 9.94
CA ASN A 69 -0.17 -11.39 11.37
C ASN A 69 -1.39 -10.64 11.91
N ALA A 70 -1.91 -9.66 11.17
CA ALA A 70 -3.04 -8.85 11.57
C ALA A 70 -4.36 -9.61 11.39
N SER A 71 -4.68 -10.49 12.34
CA SER A 71 -5.94 -11.25 12.38
C SER A 71 -7.20 -10.37 12.28
N ASN A 72 -7.08 -9.11 12.69
CA ASN A 72 -8.20 -8.16 12.76
C ASN A 72 -8.25 -7.23 11.54
N GLY A 73 -7.40 -7.46 10.53
CA GLY A 73 -7.35 -6.62 9.32
C GLY A 73 -6.87 -5.19 9.59
N PHE A 74 -6.17 -4.94 10.69
CA PHE A 74 -5.68 -3.61 11.06
C PHE A 74 -4.30 -3.72 11.70
N TYR A 75 -3.42 -2.79 11.34
CA TYR A 75 -2.14 -2.60 12.00
C TYR A 75 -1.64 -1.18 11.75
N ASN A 76 -0.96 -0.59 12.73
CA ASN A 76 -0.29 0.70 12.59
C ASN A 76 1.20 0.56 12.95
N PHE A 77 1.99 1.49 12.42
CA PHE A 77 3.41 1.55 12.72
C PHE A 77 3.89 2.99 12.67
N THR A 78 4.94 3.27 13.44
CA THR A 78 5.65 4.55 13.42
C THR A 78 7.14 4.26 13.25
N ALA A 79 7.76 4.90 12.27
CA ALA A 79 9.19 4.79 12.01
C ALA A 79 9.89 6.12 12.30
N GLY A 80 10.96 6.10 13.09
CA GLY A 80 11.69 7.30 13.52
C GLY A 80 11.26 7.83 14.90
N SER A 81 12.04 8.78 15.43
CA SER A 81 11.92 9.24 16.83
C SER A 81 11.20 10.57 17.00
N GLY A 82 10.97 11.31 15.91
CA GLY A 82 10.28 12.61 15.93
C GLY A 82 10.48 13.42 14.65
N PRO A 83 9.83 14.59 14.54
CA PRO A 83 10.00 15.49 13.38
C PRO A 83 11.46 15.94 13.22
N PRO A 84 11.93 16.16 11.97
CA PRO A 84 11.16 16.07 10.71
C PRO A 84 11.07 14.66 10.10
N ASP A 85 11.74 13.67 10.69
CA ASP A 85 11.99 12.38 10.02
C ASP A 85 10.99 11.28 10.35
N VAL A 86 10.09 11.49 11.31
CA VAL A 86 9.10 10.48 11.72
C VAL A 86 8.04 10.22 10.64
N ALA A 87 7.82 8.95 10.31
CA ALA A 87 6.75 8.51 9.43
C ALA A 87 5.69 7.74 10.22
N TYR A 88 4.42 8.07 9.99
CA TYR A 88 3.26 7.41 10.59
C TYR A 88 2.44 6.74 9.50
N GLY A 89 1.84 5.59 9.80
CA GLY A 89 1.00 4.89 8.84
C GLY A 89 0.27 3.69 9.43
N LEU A 90 -0.76 3.27 8.72
CA LEU A 90 -1.60 2.14 9.07
C LEU A 90 -2.18 1.51 7.81
N PHE A 91 -2.64 0.26 7.94
CA PHE A 91 -3.60 -0.31 6.99
C PHE A 91 -4.88 -0.71 7.71
N LEU A 92 -5.97 -0.71 6.95
CA LEU A 92 -7.27 -1.23 7.39
C LEU A 92 -7.90 -2.00 6.24
N CYS A 93 -8.17 -3.27 6.47
CA CYS A 93 -8.86 -4.15 5.54
C CYS A 93 -10.36 -4.14 5.82
N ARG A 94 -11.14 -4.43 4.77
CA ARG A 94 -12.59 -4.58 4.86
C ARG A 94 -12.95 -5.82 5.69
N GLY A 95 -13.93 -5.71 6.58
CA GLY A 95 -14.28 -6.80 7.52
C GLY A 95 -14.94 -8.02 6.88
N ASP A 96 -15.40 -7.92 5.64
CA ASP A 96 -16.07 -8.97 4.86
C ASP A 96 -15.12 -9.69 3.88
N VAL A 97 -13.84 -9.32 3.81
CA VAL A 97 -12.86 -10.01 2.95
C VAL A 97 -12.05 -11.06 3.71
N ALA A 98 -11.62 -12.11 3.01
CA ALA A 98 -10.73 -13.12 3.59
C ALA A 98 -9.37 -12.52 3.97
N ALA A 99 -8.76 -13.01 5.05
CA ALA A 99 -7.46 -12.55 5.53
C ALA A 99 -6.36 -12.62 4.46
N ALA A 100 -6.39 -13.66 3.61
CA ALA A 100 -5.47 -13.76 2.48
C ALA A 100 -5.63 -12.62 1.47
N ALA A 101 -6.87 -12.27 1.13
CA ALA A 101 -7.14 -11.18 0.19
C ALA A 101 -6.69 -9.83 0.75
N CYS A 102 -6.87 -9.61 2.06
CA CYS A 102 -6.37 -8.46 2.81
C CYS A 102 -4.84 -8.38 2.74
N ARG A 103 -4.12 -9.46 3.05
CA ARG A 103 -2.66 -9.52 2.97
C ARG A 103 -2.16 -9.10 1.60
N ASP A 104 -2.58 -9.77 0.53
CA ASP A 104 -2.03 -9.41 -0.79
C ASP A 104 -2.54 -8.04 -1.29
N CYS A 105 -3.58 -7.45 -0.68
CA CYS A 105 -3.96 -6.05 -0.93
C CYS A 105 -2.96 -5.09 -0.26
N VAL A 106 -2.59 -5.33 1.00
CA VAL A 106 -1.60 -4.50 1.72
C VAL A 106 -0.20 -4.62 1.10
N GLU A 107 0.21 -5.83 0.71
CA GLU A 107 1.49 -6.06 0.01
C GLU A 107 1.54 -5.28 -1.31
N TYR A 108 0.45 -5.27 -2.08
CA TYR A 108 0.36 -4.48 -3.31
C TYR A 108 0.37 -2.97 -3.02
N ALA A 109 -0.50 -2.50 -2.12
CA ALA A 109 -0.71 -1.08 -1.85
C ALA A 109 0.56 -0.38 -1.33
N THR A 110 1.36 -1.07 -0.51
CA THR A 110 2.62 -0.53 0.03
C THR A 110 3.69 -0.28 -1.03
N GLY A 111 3.65 -0.99 -2.16
CA GLY A 111 4.50 -0.69 -3.33
C GLY A 111 3.88 0.34 -4.26
N ASP A 112 2.59 0.16 -4.58
CA ASP A 112 1.85 0.99 -5.53
C ASP A 112 1.72 2.47 -5.07
N VAL A 113 1.67 2.73 -3.76
CA VAL A 113 1.62 4.10 -3.21
C VAL A 113 2.87 4.92 -3.54
N VAL A 114 4.04 4.30 -3.64
CA VAL A 114 5.30 5.00 -3.95
C VAL A 114 5.30 5.49 -5.40
N GLU A 115 4.67 4.73 -6.30
CA GLU A 115 4.57 5.11 -7.71
C GLU A 115 3.47 6.17 -7.95
N ARG A 116 2.39 6.13 -7.16
CA ARG A 116 1.26 7.05 -7.30
C ARG A 116 1.46 8.37 -6.56
N CYS A 117 2.18 8.36 -5.44
CA CYS A 117 2.48 9.51 -4.61
C CYS A 117 4.00 9.67 -4.45
N PRO A 118 4.69 10.13 -5.52
CA PRO A 118 6.14 10.35 -5.47
C PRO A 118 6.54 11.51 -4.54
#